data_AF-A0A0A8K1C7-F1
#
_entry.id   AF-A0A0A8K1C7-F1
#
_cell.length_a   1.000
_cell.length_b   1.000
_cell.length_c   1.000
_cell.angle_alpha   90.00
_cell.angle_beta   90.00
_cell.angle_gamma   90.00
#
_symmetry.space_group_name_H-M   'P 1'
#
loop_
_entity.id
_entity.type
_entity.pdbx_description
1 polymer ?
#
loop_
_entity_poly.entity_id
_entity_poly.type
_entity_poly.pdbx_seq_one_letter_code
_entity_poly.pdbx_strand_id
1 'polypeptide(L)'
;MEVLKGDRSLEHLIELLTDPATELRGRNRVIIEREGKPPIVLTALGLTQSECENGHGSRFLLSFAPIGVLPRPDQSLLSKLFGLTAAEARLASMLATGMSTDQAAAELDIARETVRSHLKPIFAKTGTHRQSQLVALLANL
;
A
#
# COMPACT_ATOMS: atom_id res chain seq x y z
N MET A 1 -5.86 6.07 -26.20
CA MET A 1 -4.93 5.06 -25.64
C MET A 1 -3.54 5.56 -25.93
N GLU A 2 -3.15 6.62 -25.21
CA GLU A 2 -1.92 7.35 -25.50
C GLU A 2 -0.78 6.72 -24.70
N VAL A 3 0.20 6.24 -25.45
CA VAL A 3 1.39 5.55 -25.00
C VAL A 3 2.18 6.49 -24.09
N LEU A 4 2.66 5.94 -22.97
CA LEU A 4 3.66 6.51 -22.07
C LEU A 4 4.71 7.28 -22.89
N LYS A 5 4.62 8.61 -22.88
CA LYS A 5 5.51 9.46 -23.67
C LYS A 5 6.88 9.47 -22.99
N GLY A 6 7.75 8.55 -23.42
CA GLY A 6 9.21 8.58 -23.28
C GLY A 6 9.74 9.03 -21.93
N ASP A 7 9.40 8.32 -20.86
CA ASP A 7 10.19 8.43 -19.65
C ASP A 7 11.49 7.64 -19.87
N ARG A 8 12.55 8.34 -20.31
CA ARG A 8 13.88 7.74 -20.53
C ARG A 8 14.36 6.93 -19.33
N SER A 9 13.87 7.27 -18.12
CA SER A 9 14.19 6.56 -16.88
C SER A 9 13.59 5.15 -16.86
N LEU A 10 12.36 4.99 -17.37
CA LEU A 10 11.68 3.70 -17.48
C LEU A 10 12.30 2.85 -18.59
N GLU A 11 12.56 3.45 -19.75
CA GLU A 11 13.22 2.78 -20.88
C GLU A 11 14.61 2.26 -20.46
N HIS A 12 15.41 3.12 -19.83
CA HIS A 12 16.73 2.74 -19.32
C HIS A 12 16.64 1.64 -18.26
N LEU A 13 15.64 1.66 -17.38
CA LEU A 13 15.45 0.61 -16.38
C LEU A 13 15.03 -0.72 -17.04
N ILE A 14 14.18 -0.70 -18.06
CA ILE A 14 13.81 -1.91 -18.82
C ILE A 14 15.04 -2.51 -19.51
N GLU A 15 15.88 -1.67 -20.13
CA GLU A 15 17.14 -2.10 -20.74
C GLU A 15 18.05 -2.79 -19.71
N LEU A 16 18.26 -2.16 -18.55
CA LEU A 16 19.04 -2.72 -17.44
C LEU A 16 18.47 -4.04 -16.93
N LEU A 17 17.15 -4.16 -16.79
CA LEU A 17 16.52 -5.39 -16.30
C LEU A 17 16.59 -6.55 -17.30
N THR A 18 16.64 -6.24 -18.60
CA THR A 18 16.62 -7.24 -19.68
C THR A 18 18.02 -7.80 -19.95
N ASP A 19 19.08 -7.04 -19.63
CA ASP A 19 20.45 -7.50 -19.79
C ASP A 19 20.81 -8.63 -18.79
N PRO A 20 21.18 -9.84 -19.26
CA PRO A 20 21.59 -10.96 -18.41
C PRO A 20 22.83 -10.68 -17.54
N ALA A 21 23.68 -9.71 -17.93
CA ALA A 21 24.89 -9.34 -17.20
C ALA A 21 24.66 -8.25 -16.13
N THR A 22 23.52 -7.56 -16.17
CA THR A 22 23.27 -6.44 -15.25
C THR A 22 23.12 -6.91 -13.79
N GLU A 23 23.92 -6.34 -12.90
CA GLU A 23 23.72 -6.39 -11.46
C GLU A 23 23.16 -5.04 -10.99
N LEU A 24 21.90 -5.03 -10.52
CA LEU A 24 21.35 -3.82 -9.93
C LEU A 24 21.98 -3.58 -8.56
N ARG A 25 22.89 -2.60 -8.49
CA ARG A 25 23.42 -2.09 -7.22
C ARG A 25 22.48 -1.04 -6.66
N GLY A 26 22.11 -1.19 -5.38
CA GLY A 26 21.25 -0.25 -4.67
C GLY A 26 19.76 -0.30 -5.06
N ARG A 27 19.00 0.69 -4.58
CA ARG A 27 17.56 0.86 -4.88
C ARG A 27 17.40 1.74 -6.11
N ASN A 28 17.06 1.16 -7.25
CA ASN A 28 16.77 1.92 -8.48
C ASN A 28 15.29 2.29 -8.48
N ARG A 29 14.98 3.59 -8.55
CA ARG A 29 13.60 4.11 -8.49
C ARG A 29 13.29 4.94 -9.72
N VAL A 30 12.14 4.68 -10.31
CA VAL A 30 11.59 5.44 -11.44
C VAL A 30 10.18 5.88 -11.09
N ILE A 31 9.86 7.14 -11.40
CA ILE A 31 8.52 7.71 -11.19
C ILE A 31 7.79 7.66 -12.51
N ILE A 32 6.72 6.86 -12.57
CA ILE A 32 5.86 6.73 -13.74
C ILE A 32 4.66 7.65 -13.54
N GLU A 33 4.66 8.77 -14.27
CA GLU A 33 3.52 9.68 -14.35
C GLU A 33 2.36 9.04 -15.13
N ARG A 34 1.13 9.28 -14.69
CA ARG A 34 -0.07 8.71 -15.31
C ARG A 34 -1.15 9.77 -15.45
N GLU A 35 -1.65 9.97 -16.67
CA GLU A 35 -2.70 10.94 -16.92
C GLU A 35 -3.97 10.61 -16.13
N GLY A 36 -4.46 11.58 -15.35
CA GLY A 36 -5.66 11.45 -14.52
C GLY A 36 -5.57 10.40 -13.39
N LYS A 37 -4.39 9.82 -13.12
CA LYS A 37 -4.18 8.80 -12.09
C LYS A 37 -2.98 9.17 -11.21
N PRO A 38 -2.93 8.70 -9.95
CA PRO A 38 -1.77 8.97 -9.11
C PRO A 38 -0.48 8.38 -9.70
N PRO A 39 0.69 9.02 -9.55
CA PRO A 39 1.95 8.50 -10.07
C PRO A 39 2.34 7.20 -9.37
N ILE A 40 3.09 6.35 -10.06
CA ILE A 40 3.62 5.09 -9.50
C ILE A 40 5.12 5.23 -9.33
N VAL A 41 5.64 4.88 -8.15
CA VAL A 41 7.07 4.65 -7.98
C VAL A 41 7.36 3.18 -8.24
N LEU A 42 8.07 2.93 -9.33
CA LEU A 42 8.69 1.64 -9.60
C LEU A 42 10.00 1.58 -8.83
N THR A 43 10.17 0.58 -7.98
CA THR A 43 11.42 0.29 -7.28
C THR A 43 11.95 -1.06 -7.73
N ALA A 44 13.13 -1.09 -8.32
CA ALA A 44 13.85 -2.29 -8.69
C ALA A 44 14.97 -2.59 -7.69
N LEU A 45 14.94 -3.81 -7.15
CA LEU A 45 15.94 -4.35 -6.24
C LEU A 45 16.65 -5.53 -6.90
N GLY A 46 17.97 -5.53 -6.88
CA GLY A 46 18.78 -6.71 -7.21
C GLY A 46 18.56 -7.83 -6.20
N LEU A 47 18.31 -9.04 -6.70
CA LEU A 47 18.32 -10.26 -5.90
C LEU A 47 19.65 -10.97 -6.14
N THR A 48 20.37 -11.29 -5.07
CA THR A 48 21.52 -12.20 -5.15
C THR A 48 20.99 -13.57 -5.56
N GLN A 49 21.44 -14.07 -6.71
CA GLN A 49 21.07 -15.40 -7.19
C GLN A 49 21.64 -16.44 -6.21
N SER A 50 20.78 -17.07 -5.43
CA SER A 50 21.11 -18.41 -4.94
C SER A 50 20.98 -19.33 -6.14
N GLU A 51 22.02 -20.11 -6.44
CA GLU A 51 22.04 -21.10 -7.51
C GLU A 51 20.90 -22.11 -7.26
N CYS A 52 19.71 -21.84 -7.77
CA CYS A 52 18.65 -22.83 -7.79
C CYS A 52 19.02 -23.84 -8.88
N GLU A 53 19.38 -25.06 -8.46
CA GLU A 53 19.95 -26.13 -9.30
C GLU A 53 19.17 -26.43 -10.60
N ASN A 54 17.93 -25.95 -10.78
CA ASN A 54 17.13 -26.13 -12.00
C ASN A 54 16.20 -24.94 -12.35
N GLY A 55 16.40 -23.73 -11.79
CA GLY A 55 15.41 -22.65 -11.86
C GLY A 55 15.85 -21.46 -12.72
N HIS A 56 14.95 -20.94 -13.56
CA HIS A 56 15.04 -19.56 -14.04
C HIS A 56 15.15 -18.62 -12.83
N GLY A 57 16.37 -18.18 -12.50
CA GLY A 57 16.63 -17.38 -11.32
C GLY A 57 15.89 -16.04 -11.39
N SER A 58 15.13 -15.71 -10.35
CA SER A 58 14.61 -14.35 -10.21
C SER A 58 15.77 -13.42 -9.86
N ARG A 59 16.15 -12.55 -10.79
CA ARG A 59 17.29 -11.63 -10.62
C ARG A 59 16.91 -10.31 -9.96
N PHE A 60 15.63 -9.93 -10.07
CA PHE A 60 15.15 -8.63 -9.61
C PHE A 60 13.78 -8.74 -8.94
N LEU A 61 13.55 -7.94 -7.91
CA LEU A 61 12.22 -7.66 -7.36
C LEU A 61 11.77 -6.28 -7.83
N LEU A 62 10.60 -6.23 -8.48
CA LEU A 62 9.95 -4.98 -8.86
C LEU A 62 8.79 -4.70 -7.92
N SER A 63 8.82 -3.55 -7.27
CA SER A 63 7.71 -3.04 -6.46
C SER A 63 7.10 -1.82 -7.13
N PHE A 64 5.77 -1.79 -7.23
CA PHE A 64 4.99 -0.70 -7.79
C PHE A 64 4.15 -0.07 -6.67
N ALA A 65 4.52 1.13 -6.24
CA ALA A 65 3.82 1.85 -5.19
C ALA A 65 3.11 3.07 -5.76
N PRO A 66 1.77 3.08 -5.90
CA PRO A 66 1.04 4.30 -6.23
C PRO A 66 1.19 5.30 -5.08
N ILE A 67 1.62 6.53 -5.39
CA ILE A 67 1.71 7.61 -4.41
C ILE A 67 0.32 8.23 -4.24
N GLY A 68 -0.07 8.55 -3.01
CA GLY A 68 -1.31 9.28 -2.72
C GLY A 68 -2.56 8.40 -2.61
N VAL A 69 -2.40 7.08 -2.70
CA VAL A 69 -3.46 6.12 -2.36
C VAL A 69 -3.08 5.47 -1.03
N LEU A 70 -3.88 5.71 0.01
CA LEU A 70 -3.76 4.95 1.26
C LEU A 70 -4.36 3.56 1.02
N PRO A 71 -3.57 2.48 1.06
CA PRO A 71 -4.08 1.15 0.85
C PRO A 71 -5.11 0.84 1.93
N ARG A 72 -6.20 0.16 1.55
CA ARG A 72 -7.18 -0.32 2.53
C ARG A 72 -6.60 -1.57 3.19
N PRO A 73 -6.26 -1.53 4.50
CA PRO A 73 -5.69 -2.68 5.18
C PRO A 73 -6.70 -3.82 5.24
N ASP A 74 -6.20 -5.05 5.17
CA ASP A 74 -7.03 -6.26 5.24
C ASP A 74 -7.71 -6.38 6.61
N GLN A 75 -9.03 -6.59 6.61
CA GLN A 75 -9.82 -6.64 7.84
C GLN A 75 -9.46 -7.83 8.73
N SER A 76 -9.13 -8.98 8.14
CA SER A 76 -8.72 -10.19 8.88
C SER A 76 -7.37 -9.96 9.55
N LEU A 77 -6.45 -9.29 8.87
CA LEU A 77 -5.17 -8.88 9.44
C LEU A 77 -5.37 -7.91 10.63
N LEU A 78 -6.22 -6.88 10.48
CA LEU A 78 -6.51 -5.96 11.58
C LEU A 78 -7.13 -6.66 12.80
N SER A 79 -8.07 -7.58 12.57
CA SER A 79 -8.64 -8.41 13.63
C SER A 79 -7.59 -9.25 14.34
N LYS A 80 -6.65 -9.86 13.61
CA LYS A 80 -5.58 -10.69 14.19
C LYS A 80 -4.55 -9.87 14.97
N LEU A 81 -4.14 -8.72 14.45
CA LEU A 81 -3.10 -7.89 15.05
C LEU A 81 -3.57 -7.17 16.32
N PHE A 82 -4.82 -6.67 16.32
CA PHE A 82 -5.32 -5.81 17.39
C PHE A 82 -6.52 -6.39 18.15
N GLY A 83 -6.95 -7.62 17.85
CA GLY A 83 -8.14 -8.22 18.48
C GLY A 83 -9.44 -7.47 18.17
N LEU A 84 -9.52 -6.82 16.99
CA LEU A 84 -10.73 -6.12 16.56
C LEU A 84 -11.84 -7.13 16.20
N THR A 85 -13.07 -6.81 16.57
CA THR A 85 -14.25 -7.51 16.04
C THR A 85 -14.39 -7.26 14.54
N ALA A 86 -15.21 -8.05 13.84
CA ALA A 86 -15.46 -7.86 12.42
C ALA A 86 -15.97 -6.44 12.08
N ALA A 87 -16.87 -5.89 12.91
CA ALA A 87 -17.40 -4.54 12.73
C ALA A 87 -16.32 -3.46 12.97
N GLU A 88 -15.49 -3.64 13.99
CA GLU A 88 -14.39 -2.73 14.32
C GLU A 88 -13.32 -2.74 13.22
N ALA A 89 -12.93 -3.92 12.73
CA ALA A 89 -11.97 -4.06 11.64
C ALA A 89 -12.49 -3.47 10.33
N ARG A 90 -13.79 -3.66 10.04
CA ARG A 90 -14.45 -3.04 8.88
C ARG A 90 -14.37 -1.52 8.98
N LEU A 91 -14.76 -0.93 10.11
CA LEU A 91 -14.68 0.51 10.34
C LEU A 91 -13.24 1.03 10.26
N ALA A 92 -12.31 0.40 10.96
CA ALA A 92 -10.89 0.78 10.97
C ALA A 92 -10.28 0.75 9.56
N SER A 93 -10.62 -0.27 8.75
CA SER A 93 -10.14 -0.37 7.36
C SER A 93 -10.61 0.79 6.48
N MET A 94 -11.84 1.30 6.68
CA MET A 94 -12.36 2.44 5.93
C MET A 94 -11.73 3.74 6.38
N LEU A 95 -11.55 3.92 7.69
CA LEU A 95 -10.90 5.11 8.21
C LEU A 95 -9.44 5.20 7.75
N ALA A 96 -8.75 4.06 7.63
CA ALA A 96 -7.37 3.98 7.16
C ALA A 96 -7.17 4.51 5.73
N THR A 97 -8.20 4.50 4.88
CA THR A 97 -8.13 5.08 3.53
C THR A 97 -8.29 6.61 3.51
N GLY A 98 -8.46 7.24 4.69
CA GLY A 98 -8.68 8.67 4.83
C GLY A 98 -10.15 9.08 4.86
N MET A 99 -11.10 8.14 4.88
CA MET A 99 -12.52 8.47 5.02
C MET A 99 -12.80 9.19 6.34
N SER A 100 -13.69 10.19 6.29
CA SER A 100 -14.21 10.84 7.48
C SER A 100 -15.19 9.93 8.23
N THR A 101 -15.47 10.25 9.50
CA THR A 101 -16.50 9.53 10.27
C THR A 101 -17.88 9.60 9.63
N ASP A 102 -18.20 10.72 8.97
CA ASP A 102 -19.47 10.93 8.29
C ASP A 102 -19.55 10.10 6.99
N GLN A 103 -18.45 10.01 6.24
CA GLN A 103 -18.36 9.15 5.06
C GLN A 103 -18.47 7.68 5.45
N ALA A 104 -17.77 7.25 6.49
CA ALA A 104 -17.84 5.87 6.97
C ALA A 104 -19.24 5.52 7.52
N ALA A 105 -19.93 6.47 8.16
CA ALA A 105 -21.32 6.30 8.61
C ALA A 105 -22.27 6.09 7.43
N ALA A 106 -22.14 6.92 6.38
CA ALA A 106 -22.94 6.79 5.16
C ALA A 106 -22.66 5.47 4.42
N GLU A 107 -21.39 5.09 4.27
CA GLU A 107 -20.97 3.85 3.61
C GLU A 107 -21.47 2.59 4.36
N LEU A 108 -21.57 2.67 5.69
CA LEU A 108 -22.05 1.58 6.53
C LEU A 108 -23.57 1.60 6.76
N ASP A 109 -24.28 2.62 6.28
CA ASP A 109 -25.69 2.88 6.56
C ASP A 109 -26.02 2.85 8.07
N ILE A 110 -25.21 3.56 8.86
CA ILE A 110 -25.39 3.68 10.31
C ILE A 110 -25.32 5.13 10.77
N ALA A 111 -25.86 5.41 11.97
CA ALA A 111 -25.74 6.73 12.57
C ALA A 111 -24.28 7.07 12.91
N ARG A 112 -23.93 8.36 12.78
CA ARG A 112 -22.62 8.91 13.19
C ARG A 112 -22.27 8.56 14.64
N GLU A 113 -23.25 8.52 15.52
CA GLU A 113 -23.05 8.19 16.93
C GLU A 113 -22.66 6.71 17.14
N THR A 114 -23.15 5.82 16.28
CA THR A 114 -22.74 4.40 16.25
C THR A 114 -21.28 4.27 15.82
N VAL A 115 -20.85 5.01 14.81
CA VAL A 115 -19.43 5.08 14.40
C VAL A 115 -18.55 5.55 15.56
N ARG A 116 -18.95 6.63 16.26
CA ARG A 116 -18.22 7.15 17.43
C ARG A 116 -18.15 6.13 18.56
N SER A 117 -19.23 5.39 18.78
CA SER A 117 -19.28 4.32 19.79
C SER A 117 -18.31 3.19 19.46
N HIS A 118 -18.13 2.83 18.18
CA HIS A 118 -17.13 1.86 17.75
C HIS A 118 -15.69 2.40 17.77
N LEU A 119 -15.48 3.71 17.62
CA LEU A 119 -14.12 4.29 17.69
C LEU A 119 -13.47 4.13 19.05
N LYS A 120 -14.24 4.22 20.14
CA LYS A 120 -13.70 4.11 21.51
C LYS A 120 -12.99 2.77 21.78
N PRO A 121 -13.61 1.59 21.53
CA PRO A 121 -12.90 0.32 21.67
C PRO A 121 -11.79 0.13 20.64
N ILE A 122 -11.94 0.63 19.40
CA ILE A 122 -10.86 0.58 18.39
C ILE A 122 -9.62 1.30 18.90
N PHE A 123 -9.78 2.52 19.40
CA PHE A 123 -8.69 3.32 19.96
C PHE A 123 -8.02 2.62 21.14
N ALA A 124 -8.80 2.05 22.05
CA ALA A 124 -8.26 1.27 23.17
C ALA A 124 -7.45 0.05 22.70
N LYS A 125 -7.97 -0.71 21.74
CA LYS A 125 -7.32 -1.94 21.22
C LYS A 125 -6.08 -1.66 20.35
N THR A 126 -6.05 -0.52 19.68
CA THR A 126 -4.93 -0.11 18.82
C THR A 126 -3.90 0.77 19.54
N GLY A 127 -4.13 1.13 20.80
CA GLY A 127 -3.26 2.04 21.55
C GLY A 127 -3.22 3.46 20.98
N THR A 128 -4.30 3.89 20.33
CA THR A 128 -4.42 5.23 19.73
C THR A 128 -5.45 6.08 20.47
N HIS A 129 -5.38 7.40 20.30
CA HIS A 129 -6.30 8.34 20.98
C HIS A 129 -7.04 9.27 20.00
N ARG A 130 -6.62 9.31 18.74
CA ARG A 130 -7.21 10.15 17.70
C ARG A 130 -7.30 9.39 16.39
N GLN A 131 -8.30 9.72 15.57
CA GLN A 131 -8.46 9.11 14.24
C GLN A 131 -7.19 9.26 13.40
N SER A 132 -6.53 10.42 13.41
CA SER A 132 -5.27 10.61 12.67
C SER A 132 -4.14 9.69 13.15
N GLN A 133 -4.07 9.36 14.44
CA GLN A 133 -3.11 8.41 14.98
C GLN A 133 -3.44 6.98 14.52
N LEU A 134 -4.71 6.61 14.52
CA LEU A 134 -5.17 5.34 13.97
C LEU A 134 -4.80 5.22 12.49
N VAL A 135 -5.10 6.25 11.69
CA VAL A 135 -4.75 6.26 10.26
C VAL A 135 -3.24 6.13 10.06
N ALA A 136 -2.43 6.88 10.80
CA ALA A 136 -0.97 6.80 10.72
C ALA A 136 -0.44 5.41 11.13
N LEU A 137 -1.00 4.78 12.17
CA LEU A 137 -0.64 3.44 12.58
C LEU A 137 -0.95 2.43 11.45
N LEU A 138 -2.16 2.49 10.89
CA LEU A 138 -2.61 1.54 9.89
C LEU A 138 -1.97 1.74 8.51
N ALA A 139 -1.49 2.95 8.21
CA ALA A 139 -0.76 3.25 6.97
C ALA A 139 0.64 2.64 6.91
N ASN A 140 1.17 2.15 8.04
CA ASN A 140 2.48 1.50 8.12
C ASN A 140 2.39 -0.05 8.08
N LEU A 141 1.20 -0.61 7.83
CA LEU A 141 0.97 -2.05 7.73
C LEU A 141 1.22 -2.60 6.33
#